data_AF-A0A150RZW3-F1
#
_entry.id   AF-A0A150RZW3-F1
#
_cell.length_a   1.000
_cell.length_b   1.000
_cell.length_c   1.000
_cell.angle_alpha   90.00
_cell.angle_beta   90.00
_cell.angle_gamma   90.00
#
_symmetry.space_group_name_H-M   'P 1'
#
loop_
_entity.id
_entity.type
_entity.pdbx_description
1 polymer ?
#
loop_
_entity_poly.entity_id
_entity_poly.type
_entity_poly.pdbx_seq_one_letter_code
_entity_poly.pdbx_strand_id
1 'polypeptide(L)'
;MSPTKWDGPELIWRGKPSEAPSCSSVGLWPPLSHWGDDSVTYYAVGDFYSDLKPGGACPGCACTPPQCAMPEYLAYTVLELDDPRNRPGERCEADLYFGAFDGFETAGAWDGTCLRHDAVPAAPLATAFVHPSASAALCEPFTSPAGLDALVDTVWRVCGKSFSLERECDDSVERCMPAAPEGFRYCLTLLTEGEPYDEPTQCPPSYPERSQVFRYISGCDPCACTTVTPPECTVSLSRYRDPECNDLISTDTVFEPDEGGHWAMHGRTCLEMPAEGTVGGVSATAVTHREGACEVAGGDQVAEPQLEGRYVLCCEAAPGG
;
A
#
# COMPACT_ATOMS: atom_id res chain seq x y z
N MET A 1 -15.94 25.34 -14.40
CA MET A 1 -15.32 24.00 -14.28
C MET A 1 -14.02 24.22 -13.55
N SER A 2 -13.87 23.63 -12.36
CA SER A 2 -12.58 23.67 -11.66
C SER A 2 -11.56 22.89 -12.48
N PRO A 3 -10.31 23.36 -12.63
CA PRO A 3 -9.26 22.57 -13.25
C PRO A 3 -9.17 21.25 -12.48
N THR A 4 -9.07 20.15 -13.22
CA THR A 4 -8.76 18.81 -12.71
C THR A 4 -7.67 18.94 -11.66
N LYS A 5 -7.96 18.43 -10.47
CA LYS A 5 -7.08 18.51 -9.30
C LYS A 5 -5.73 17.90 -9.71
N TRP A 6 -4.70 18.72 -9.65
CA TRP A 6 -3.34 18.31 -9.99
C TRP A 6 -2.75 17.59 -8.78
N ASP A 7 -2.44 16.30 -8.93
CA ASP A 7 -1.90 15.45 -7.86
C ASP A 7 -0.36 15.47 -7.81
N GLY A 8 0.29 16.32 -8.59
CA GLY A 8 1.75 16.46 -8.64
C GLY A 8 2.43 15.47 -9.60
N PRO A 9 3.78 15.51 -9.69
CA PRO A 9 4.56 14.57 -10.48
C PRO A 9 4.72 13.22 -9.78
N GLU A 10 4.65 12.15 -10.57
CA GLU A 10 4.77 10.75 -10.13
C GLU A 10 6.13 10.18 -10.53
N LEU A 11 6.65 9.22 -9.75
CA LEU A 11 7.86 8.49 -10.12
C LEU A 11 7.49 7.31 -11.02
N ILE A 12 7.94 7.34 -12.27
CA ILE A 12 7.62 6.31 -13.25
C ILE A 12 8.90 5.62 -13.73
N TRP A 13 8.88 4.30 -13.69
CA TRP A 13 9.86 3.44 -14.35
C TRP A 13 9.34 2.98 -15.71
N ARG A 14 10.22 2.83 -16.69
CA ARG A 14 9.88 2.38 -18.05
C ARG A 14 10.80 1.27 -18.51
N GLY A 15 10.24 0.19 -19.03
CA GLY A 15 11.00 -0.90 -19.64
C GLY A 15 10.13 -2.11 -19.96
N LYS A 16 10.75 -3.29 -20.07
CA LYS A 16 10.01 -4.54 -20.32
C LYS A 16 9.25 -5.00 -19.08
N PRO A 17 8.05 -5.58 -19.23
CA PRO A 17 7.28 -6.11 -18.10
C PRO A 17 8.08 -7.02 -17.14
N SER A 18 8.88 -7.96 -17.64
CA SER A 18 9.69 -8.86 -16.79
C SER A 18 10.87 -8.21 -16.06
N GLU A 19 11.29 -7.01 -16.49
CA GLU A 19 12.37 -6.23 -15.89
C GLU A 19 11.84 -5.18 -14.90
N ALA A 20 10.52 -5.04 -14.78
CA ALA A 20 9.90 -3.99 -14.00
C ALA A 20 10.18 -4.18 -12.49
N PRO A 21 10.84 -3.20 -11.83
CA PRO A 21 11.17 -3.28 -10.41
C PRO A 21 9.90 -3.22 -9.56
N SER A 22 9.96 -3.74 -8.33
CA SER A 22 8.91 -3.42 -7.38
C SER A 22 9.11 -2.01 -6.82
N CYS A 23 8.05 -1.25 -6.51
CA CYS A 23 8.23 0.03 -5.81
C CYS A 23 9.00 -0.14 -4.50
N SER A 24 8.72 -1.22 -3.76
CA SER A 24 9.42 -1.54 -2.51
C SER A 24 10.93 -1.70 -2.68
N SER A 25 11.39 -2.23 -3.82
CA SER A 25 12.83 -2.41 -4.10
C SER A 25 13.58 -1.09 -4.24
N VAL A 26 12.88 0.01 -4.51
CA VAL A 26 13.45 1.36 -4.60
C VAL A 26 13.03 2.26 -3.43
N GLY A 27 12.54 1.66 -2.33
CA GLY A 27 12.13 2.39 -1.13
C GLY A 27 10.89 3.26 -1.34
N LEU A 28 10.07 2.94 -2.34
CA LEU A 28 8.79 3.58 -2.63
C LEU A 28 7.67 2.61 -2.23
N TRP A 29 6.57 3.14 -1.73
CA TRP A 29 5.46 2.31 -1.26
C TRP A 29 4.24 2.59 -2.12
N PRO A 30 3.49 1.56 -2.55
CA PRO A 30 2.20 1.80 -3.18
C PRO A 30 1.31 2.57 -2.19
N PRO A 31 0.52 3.57 -2.64
CA PRO A 31 -0.40 4.28 -1.77
C PRO A 31 -1.43 3.28 -1.24
N LEU A 32 -1.59 3.23 0.08
CA LEU A 32 -2.46 2.28 0.79
C LEU A 32 -3.97 2.54 0.63
N SER A 33 -4.37 3.45 -0.26
CA SER A 33 -5.77 3.82 -0.38
C SER A 33 -6.13 4.08 -1.83
N HIS A 34 -6.36 3.01 -2.58
CA HIS A 34 -7.35 3.08 -3.64
C HIS A 34 -8.55 2.19 -3.29
N TRP A 35 -9.58 2.85 -2.75
CA TRP A 35 -10.90 2.29 -2.47
C TRP A 35 -11.68 2.11 -3.79
N GLY A 36 -11.13 1.38 -4.75
CA GLY A 36 -11.75 1.12 -6.04
C GLY A 36 -11.39 -0.27 -6.58
N ASP A 37 -12.34 -0.89 -7.27
CA ASP A 37 -12.31 -2.23 -7.91
C ASP A 37 -11.17 -2.45 -8.95
N ASP A 38 -10.19 -1.56 -9.04
CA ASP A 38 -9.03 -1.74 -9.90
C ASP A 38 -8.09 -2.74 -9.22
N SER A 39 -7.96 -3.95 -9.77
CA SER A 39 -7.00 -4.97 -9.32
C SER A 39 -5.58 -4.39 -9.30
N VAL A 40 -5.14 -3.94 -8.13
CA VAL A 40 -3.86 -3.28 -7.90
C VAL A 40 -2.74 -4.29 -8.10
N THR A 41 -1.76 -3.95 -8.93
CA THR A 41 -0.48 -4.67 -8.93
C THR A 41 0.25 -4.23 -7.67
N TYR A 42 0.36 -5.08 -6.65
CA TYR A 42 0.95 -4.87 -5.30
C TYR A 42 2.27 -4.08 -5.24
N TYR A 43 2.92 -3.88 -6.38
CA TYR A 43 4.23 -3.25 -6.52
C TYR A 43 4.19 -1.89 -7.22
N ALA A 44 3.02 -1.29 -7.47
CA ALA A 44 2.83 -0.02 -8.18
C ALA A 44 1.55 0.70 -7.71
N VAL A 45 1.49 2.03 -7.84
CA VAL A 45 0.23 2.80 -7.83
C VAL A 45 -0.64 2.34 -9.01
N GLY A 46 0.02 1.99 -10.11
CA GLY A 46 -0.55 1.42 -11.32
C GLY A 46 0.53 1.18 -12.36
N ASP A 47 0.22 0.36 -13.35
CA ASP A 47 1.04 0.17 -14.54
C ASP A 47 0.28 0.75 -15.75
N PHE A 48 0.99 1.46 -16.63
CA PHE A 48 0.50 1.72 -17.99
C PHE A 48 1.25 0.86 -19.01
N TYR A 49 0.64 0.69 -20.17
CA TYR A 49 1.11 -0.16 -21.24
C TYR A 49 1.27 0.64 -22.53
N SER A 50 2.28 0.30 -23.32
CA SER A 50 2.41 0.76 -24.70
C SER A 50 2.97 -0.34 -25.60
N ASP A 51 2.92 -0.11 -26.92
CA ASP A 51 3.56 -0.99 -27.90
C ASP A 51 2.98 -2.42 -27.89
N LEU A 52 1.66 -2.51 -28.13
CA LEU A 52 0.94 -3.78 -28.24
C LEU A 52 1.47 -4.61 -29.42
N LYS A 53 1.76 -5.88 -29.17
CA LYS A 53 2.26 -6.81 -30.17
C LYS A 53 1.11 -7.38 -31.01
N PRO A 54 1.27 -7.43 -32.35
CA PRO A 54 0.26 -8.04 -33.21
C PRO A 54 0.05 -9.52 -32.86
N GLY A 55 -1.20 -9.94 -32.69
CA GLY A 55 -1.56 -11.34 -32.42
C GLY A 55 -1.10 -11.88 -31.07
N GLY A 56 -0.82 -10.99 -30.10
CA GLY A 56 -0.53 -11.40 -28.72
C GLY A 56 -1.74 -12.10 -28.09
N ALA A 57 -1.46 -13.13 -27.28
CA ALA A 57 -2.47 -13.78 -26.46
C ALA A 57 -2.66 -13.03 -25.13
N CYS A 58 -3.79 -13.26 -24.47
CA CYS A 58 -3.98 -12.74 -23.12
C CYS A 58 -2.91 -13.27 -22.16
N PRO A 59 -2.35 -12.40 -21.32
CA PRO A 59 -1.35 -12.82 -20.34
C PRO A 59 -2.03 -13.65 -19.25
N GLY A 60 -1.38 -14.76 -18.86
CA GLY A 60 -1.89 -15.58 -17.76
C GLY A 60 -1.88 -14.82 -16.43
N CYS A 61 -2.78 -15.19 -15.53
CA CYS A 61 -2.86 -14.61 -14.19
C CYS A 61 -1.98 -15.37 -13.19
N ALA A 62 -1.57 -14.67 -12.12
CA ALA A 62 -0.93 -15.22 -10.95
C ALA A 62 -1.45 -14.52 -9.69
N CYS A 63 -1.20 -15.11 -8.53
CA CYS A 63 -1.60 -14.56 -7.23
C CYS A 63 -0.37 -14.32 -6.37
N THR A 64 -0.33 -13.21 -5.64
CA THR A 64 0.55 -13.13 -4.48
C THR A 64 0.06 -14.12 -3.42
N PRO A 65 0.96 -14.80 -2.68
CA PRO A 65 0.53 -15.57 -1.53
C PRO A 65 -0.08 -14.62 -0.49
N PRO A 66 -1.07 -15.06 0.29
CA PRO A 66 -1.59 -14.21 1.35
C PRO A 66 -0.51 -14.07 2.42
N GLN A 67 -0.20 -12.85 2.82
CA GLN A 67 0.92 -12.55 3.70
C GLN A 67 0.41 -12.14 5.08
N CYS A 68 1.12 -12.52 6.14
CA CYS A 68 0.87 -11.90 7.45
C CYS A 68 1.14 -10.39 7.33
N ALA A 69 0.15 -9.54 7.53
CA ALA A 69 0.42 -8.10 7.60
C ALA A 69 0.55 -7.62 9.03
N MET A 70 1.32 -6.55 9.11
CA MET A 70 1.40 -5.71 10.28
C MET A 70 0.10 -4.92 10.48
N PRO A 71 -0.10 -4.40 11.69
CA PRO A 71 -1.15 -3.42 11.94
C PRO A 71 -1.00 -2.20 11.03
N GLU A 72 -2.08 -1.79 10.37
CA GLU A 72 -2.15 -0.53 9.63
C GLU A 72 -2.24 0.68 10.55
N TYR A 73 -2.77 0.48 11.75
CA TYR A 73 -2.99 1.54 12.72
C TYR A 73 -2.85 1.00 14.14
N LEU A 74 -2.25 1.82 15.01
CA LEU A 74 -2.14 1.57 16.43
C LEU A 74 -2.62 2.80 17.23
N ALA A 75 -3.88 2.77 17.61
CA ALA A 75 -4.40 3.76 18.57
C ALA A 75 -4.27 3.23 19.99
N TYR A 76 -3.92 4.13 20.90
CA TYR A 76 -4.13 3.96 22.33
C TYR A 76 -5.34 4.80 22.76
N THR A 77 -6.16 4.22 23.62
CA THR A 77 -7.30 4.90 24.23
C THR A 77 -7.44 4.44 25.66
N VAL A 78 -7.70 5.37 26.57
CA VAL A 78 -7.83 5.06 28.00
C VAL A 78 -9.16 4.37 28.24
N LEU A 79 -9.11 3.19 28.88
CA LEU A 79 -10.31 2.46 29.28
C LEU A 79 -10.68 2.73 30.74
N GLU A 80 -11.97 2.70 31.04
CA GLU A 80 -12.46 2.62 32.42
C GLU A 80 -12.20 1.21 32.96
N LEU A 81 -11.35 1.12 34.00
CA LEU A 81 -10.94 -0.14 34.64
C LEU A 81 -12.09 -0.95 35.24
N ASP A 82 -13.17 -0.28 35.60
CA ASP A 82 -14.27 -0.89 36.35
C ASP A 82 -15.22 -1.69 35.45
N ASP A 83 -15.06 -1.63 34.12
CA ASP A 83 -15.84 -2.46 33.20
C ASP A 83 -15.23 -3.87 33.09
N PRO A 84 -15.94 -4.92 33.54
CA PRO A 84 -15.45 -6.29 33.48
C PRO A 84 -15.20 -6.80 32.05
N ARG A 85 -15.64 -6.08 31.01
CA ARG A 85 -15.40 -6.39 29.59
C ARG A 85 -14.06 -5.85 29.06
N ASN A 86 -13.31 -5.11 29.86
CA ASN A 86 -12.05 -4.48 29.48
C ASN A 86 -10.88 -5.05 30.29
N ARG A 87 -10.63 -6.36 30.20
CA ARG A 87 -9.54 -7.03 30.94
C ARG A 87 -8.26 -7.09 30.11
N PRO A 88 -7.06 -6.91 30.72
CA PRO A 88 -5.79 -7.13 30.04
C PRO A 88 -5.73 -8.48 29.31
N GLY A 89 -5.28 -8.47 28.06
CA GLY A 89 -5.14 -9.66 27.23
C GLY A 89 -6.46 -10.21 26.65
N GLU A 90 -7.61 -9.64 27.01
CA GLU A 90 -8.91 -9.99 26.41
C GLU A 90 -9.30 -9.00 25.29
N ARG A 91 -10.33 -9.36 24.51
CA ARG A 91 -10.91 -8.45 23.51
C ARG A 91 -11.68 -7.34 24.22
N CYS A 92 -11.34 -6.08 23.95
CA CYS A 92 -12.09 -4.95 24.49
C CYS A 92 -13.39 -4.72 23.71
N GLU A 93 -14.52 -4.65 24.42
CA GLU A 93 -15.81 -4.19 23.88
C GLU A 93 -16.04 -2.69 24.09
N ALA A 94 -14.99 -1.89 24.29
CA ALA A 94 -15.16 -0.46 24.50
C ALA A 94 -15.82 0.18 23.27
N ASP A 95 -16.98 0.82 23.44
CA ASP A 95 -17.54 1.73 22.43
C ASP A 95 -16.60 2.93 22.33
N LEU A 96 -15.61 2.83 21.45
CA LEU A 96 -14.63 3.89 21.25
C LEU A 96 -15.36 5.06 20.59
N TYR A 97 -15.62 6.09 21.39
CA TYR A 97 -15.87 7.42 20.87
C TYR A 97 -14.61 7.81 20.09
N PHE A 98 -14.73 8.04 18.78
CA PHE A 98 -13.68 8.50 17.86
C PHE A 98 -13.06 9.88 18.23
N GLY A 99 -13.20 10.34 19.48
CA GLY A 99 -13.03 11.73 19.89
C GLY A 99 -11.63 12.12 20.39
N ALA A 100 -10.74 11.18 20.69
CA ALA A 100 -9.37 11.51 21.10
C ALA A 100 -8.45 10.29 20.93
N PHE A 101 -7.83 10.19 19.76
CA PHE A 101 -6.72 9.28 19.53
C PHE A 101 -5.44 10.03 19.87
N ASP A 102 -4.78 9.64 20.97
CA ASP A 102 -3.38 9.99 21.23
C ASP A 102 -2.61 8.68 21.04
N GLY A 103 -1.88 8.55 19.95
CA GLY A 103 -1.47 7.26 19.45
C GLY A 103 -0.35 7.31 18.43
N PHE A 104 0.19 6.14 18.15
CA PHE A 104 1.26 5.99 17.17
C PHE A 104 0.60 5.95 15.79
N GLU A 105 0.61 7.08 15.10
CA GLU A 105 0.27 7.11 13.68
C GLU A 105 1.38 6.38 12.90
N THR A 106 1.09 5.15 12.54
CA THR A 106 1.81 4.39 11.52
C THR A 106 1.76 5.18 10.22
N ALA A 107 2.92 5.54 9.68
CA ALA A 107 2.99 6.08 8.33
C ALA A 107 2.78 4.92 7.34
N GLY A 108 1.52 4.66 6.98
CA GLY A 108 1.19 3.67 5.96
C GLY A 108 1.57 2.23 6.33
N ALA A 109 2.32 1.55 5.43
CA ALA A 109 2.62 0.12 5.48
C ALA A 109 3.77 -0.15 6.46
N TRP A 110 3.50 0.13 7.74
CA TRP A 110 4.46 -0.05 8.80
C TRP A 110 5.01 -1.48 8.83
N ASP A 111 6.33 -1.60 8.74
CA ASP A 111 7.05 -2.88 8.68
C ASP A 111 7.34 -3.48 10.09
N GLY A 112 6.80 -2.85 11.14
CA GLY A 112 7.05 -3.23 12.53
C GLY A 112 8.26 -2.55 13.16
N THR A 113 8.98 -1.69 12.44
CA THR A 113 10.08 -0.89 13.00
C THR A 113 9.63 0.05 14.13
N CYS A 114 10.59 0.60 14.88
CA CYS A 114 10.26 1.48 16.01
C CYS A 114 9.49 2.73 15.55
N LEU A 115 8.26 2.89 16.04
CA LEU A 115 7.51 4.13 15.97
C LEU A 115 7.73 4.91 17.26
N ARG A 116 7.99 6.21 17.09
CA ARG A 116 8.28 7.16 18.17
C ARG A 116 7.01 7.91 18.54
N HIS A 117 6.82 8.22 19.82
CA HIS A 117 5.77 9.12 20.30
C HIS A 117 6.31 9.94 21.48
N ASP A 118 5.90 11.21 21.59
CA ASP A 118 6.50 12.14 22.55
C ASP A 118 6.24 11.75 24.01
N ALA A 119 5.13 11.03 24.25
CA ALA A 119 4.89 10.12 25.37
C ALA A 119 3.40 9.79 25.42
N VAL A 120 3.02 8.52 25.39
CA VAL A 120 1.67 8.13 25.83
C VAL A 120 1.67 8.12 27.36
N PRO A 121 0.85 8.96 28.04
CA PRO A 121 0.87 9.04 29.49
C PRO A 121 0.48 7.73 30.15
N ALA A 122 1.01 7.48 31.35
CA ALA A 122 0.57 6.37 32.19
C ALA A 122 -0.95 6.45 32.38
N ALA A 123 -1.64 5.43 31.92
CA ALA A 123 -3.06 5.19 32.12
C ALA A 123 -3.22 3.76 32.63
N PRO A 124 -4.25 3.44 33.41
CA PRO A 124 -4.35 2.12 34.01
C PRO A 124 -4.66 0.99 33.00
N LEU A 125 -5.27 1.31 31.86
CA LEU A 125 -5.49 0.40 30.74
C LEU A 125 -5.53 1.21 29.45
N ALA A 126 -4.95 0.66 28.37
CA ALA A 126 -5.20 1.19 27.04
C ALA A 126 -5.65 0.08 26.09
N THR A 127 -6.63 0.39 25.23
CA THR A 127 -6.88 -0.50 24.08
C THR A 127 -5.84 -0.19 23.03
N ALA A 128 -5.13 -1.21 22.55
CA ALA A 128 -4.50 -1.12 21.26
C ALA A 128 -5.58 -1.44 20.23
N PHE A 129 -6.06 -0.41 19.53
CA PHE A 129 -6.82 -0.65 18.33
C PHE A 129 -5.81 -0.96 17.24
N VAL A 130 -5.66 -2.26 17.00
CA VAL A 130 -4.79 -2.81 15.99
C VAL A 130 -5.71 -3.13 14.82
N HIS A 131 -5.72 -2.27 13.79
CA HIS A 131 -6.42 -2.61 12.56
C HIS A 131 -5.46 -3.45 11.73
N PRO A 132 -5.65 -4.77 11.57
CA PRO A 132 -4.85 -5.50 10.60
C PRO A 132 -5.20 -4.91 9.22
N SER A 133 -4.24 -4.88 8.31
CA SER A 133 -4.58 -4.45 6.96
C SER A 133 -5.72 -5.28 6.42
N ALA A 134 -6.76 -4.64 5.86
CA ALA A 134 -7.84 -5.40 5.23
C ALA A 134 -7.31 -6.28 4.08
N SER A 135 -6.14 -5.94 3.51
CA SER A 135 -5.44 -6.74 2.51
C SER A 135 -4.51 -7.83 3.08
N ALA A 136 -4.25 -7.85 4.40
CA ALA A 136 -3.35 -8.77 5.12
C ALA A 136 -3.68 -10.27 5.08
N ALA A 137 -4.69 -10.68 4.34
CA ALA A 137 -5.10 -12.08 4.24
C ALA A 137 -5.65 -12.41 2.86
N LEU A 138 -5.60 -11.44 1.94
CA LEU A 138 -6.14 -11.57 0.60
C LEU A 138 -5.01 -11.91 -0.35
N CYS A 139 -5.29 -12.87 -1.21
CA CYS A 139 -4.49 -13.10 -2.39
C CYS A 139 -4.73 -11.95 -3.36
N GLU A 140 -3.67 -11.30 -3.82
CA GLU A 140 -3.80 -10.24 -4.80
C GLU A 140 -3.54 -10.78 -6.21
N PRO A 141 -4.49 -10.59 -7.14
CA PRO A 141 -4.28 -10.96 -8.53
C PRO A 141 -3.30 -10.03 -9.20
N PHE A 142 -2.40 -10.61 -9.99
CA PHE A 142 -1.57 -9.86 -10.90
C PHE A 142 -1.39 -10.60 -12.22
N THR A 143 -1.11 -9.83 -13.25
CA THR A 143 -0.83 -10.38 -14.57
C THR A 143 0.61 -10.89 -14.63
N SER A 144 0.80 -12.12 -15.12
CA SER A 144 2.14 -12.72 -15.25
C SER A 144 3.06 -11.83 -16.10
N PRO A 145 4.25 -11.43 -15.58
CA PRO A 145 5.20 -10.62 -16.34
C PRO A 145 5.63 -11.27 -17.65
N ALA A 146 5.79 -12.60 -17.67
CA ALA A 146 6.13 -13.34 -18.89
C ALA A 146 5.00 -13.34 -19.92
N GLY A 147 3.74 -13.34 -19.47
CA GLY A 147 2.58 -13.17 -20.34
C GLY A 147 2.51 -11.76 -20.92
N LEU A 148 2.76 -10.75 -20.08
CA LEU A 148 2.82 -9.34 -20.52
C LEU A 148 3.94 -9.12 -21.52
N ASP A 149 5.13 -9.68 -21.31
CA ASP A 149 6.25 -9.62 -22.26
C ASP A 149 5.85 -10.17 -23.64
N ALA A 150 4.97 -11.15 -23.70
CA ALA A 150 4.47 -11.69 -24.96
C ALA A 150 3.41 -10.79 -25.63
N LEU A 151 2.76 -9.90 -24.88
CA LEU A 151 1.67 -9.06 -25.35
C LEU A 151 2.08 -7.60 -25.63
N VAL A 152 2.94 -7.00 -24.80
CA VAL A 152 3.39 -5.60 -24.90
C VAL A 152 4.91 -5.53 -24.86
N ASP A 153 5.50 -4.53 -25.52
CA ASP A 153 6.96 -4.28 -25.43
C ASP A 153 7.35 -3.40 -24.24
N THR A 154 6.43 -2.54 -23.77
CA THR A 154 6.74 -1.54 -22.75
C THR A 154 5.67 -1.48 -21.66
N VAL A 155 6.11 -1.53 -20.40
CA VAL A 155 5.34 -1.14 -19.21
C VAL A 155 5.92 0.13 -18.62
N TRP A 156 5.02 0.97 -18.11
CA TRP A 156 5.29 2.21 -17.40
C TRP A 156 4.77 2.05 -15.97
N ARG A 157 5.67 1.71 -15.05
CA ARG A 157 5.32 1.42 -13.67
C ARG A 157 5.34 2.68 -12.83
N VAL A 158 4.19 3.02 -12.25
CA VAL A 158 4.02 4.19 -11.39
C VAL A 158 4.29 3.80 -9.95
N CYS A 159 5.25 4.46 -9.31
CA CYS A 159 5.53 4.34 -7.89
C CYS A 159 5.16 5.63 -7.17
N GLY A 160 4.28 5.48 -6.18
CA GLY A 160 3.83 6.57 -5.35
C GLY A 160 4.83 6.83 -4.24
N LYS A 161 4.90 8.08 -3.80
CA LYS A 161 5.53 8.41 -2.53
C LYS A 161 4.54 9.23 -1.72
N SER A 162 3.97 8.64 -0.67
CA SER A 162 3.29 9.42 0.35
C SER A 162 4.35 10.19 1.12
N PHE A 163 4.50 11.47 0.85
CA PHE A 163 5.30 12.33 1.72
C PHE A 163 4.42 12.71 2.91
N SER A 164 4.75 12.22 4.10
CA SER A 164 4.25 12.81 5.36
C SER A 164 4.64 14.29 5.53
N LEU A 165 5.46 14.82 4.62
CA LEU A 165 5.88 16.22 4.49
C LEU A 165 4.99 17.07 3.58
N GLU A 166 3.88 16.57 3.03
CA GLU A 166 2.94 17.42 2.25
C GLU A 166 2.52 18.68 3.02
N ARG A 167 2.46 18.60 4.35
CA ARG A 167 2.15 19.75 5.22
C ARG A 167 3.25 20.82 5.32
N GLU A 168 4.49 20.50 4.96
CA GLU A 168 5.64 21.44 4.94
C GLU A 168 5.98 21.93 3.53
N CYS A 169 5.42 21.31 2.49
CA CYS A 169 5.79 21.56 1.09
C CYS A 169 4.73 22.35 0.29
N ASP A 170 3.67 22.85 0.95
CA ASP A 170 2.56 23.62 0.37
C ASP A 170 3.02 24.81 -0.51
N ASP A 171 4.21 25.37 -0.27
CA ASP A 171 4.70 26.57 -0.97
C ASP A 171 5.74 26.29 -2.09
N SER A 172 6.28 25.08 -2.23
CA SER A 172 7.15 24.74 -3.36
C SER A 172 7.35 23.22 -3.55
N VAL A 173 6.50 22.60 -4.36
CA VAL A 173 6.59 21.19 -4.77
C VAL A 173 8.00 20.81 -5.27
N GLU A 174 8.71 21.73 -5.93
CA GLU A 174 10.05 21.51 -6.46
C GLU A 174 11.17 21.33 -5.40
N ARG A 175 11.02 21.84 -4.17
CA ARG A 175 12.07 21.70 -3.13
C ARG A 175 12.05 20.37 -2.41
N CYS A 176 10.94 19.63 -2.47
CA CYS A 176 10.74 18.43 -1.67
C CYS A 176 10.86 17.12 -2.46
N MET A 177 11.04 17.19 -3.78
CA MET A 177 11.25 16.00 -4.59
C MET A 177 12.69 15.50 -4.43
N PRO A 178 12.91 14.30 -3.85
CA PRO A 178 14.24 13.70 -3.79
C PRO A 178 14.77 13.41 -5.20
N ALA A 179 16.04 13.07 -5.32
CA ALA A 179 16.54 12.53 -6.59
C ALA A 179 15.76 11.24 -6.94
N ALA A 180 15.34 11.12 -8.20
CA ALA A 180 14.69 9.91 -8.69
C ALA A 180 15.66 8.71 -8.55
N PRO A 181 15.18 7.54 -8.10
CA PRO A 181 15.97 6.32 -8.12
C PRO A 181 16.46 5.97 -9.53
N GLU A 182 17.51 5.14 -9.62
CA GLU A 182 18.00 4.68 -10.92
C GLU A 182 16.89 4.00 -11.74
N GLY A 183 16.76 4.41 -13.00
CA GLY A 183 15.72 3.90 -13.92
C GLY A 183 14.33 4.55 -13.77
N PHE A 184 14.10 5.37 -12.75
CA PHE A 184 12.87 6.13 -12.56
C PHE A 184 13.03 7.57 -13.03
N ARG A 185 11.90 8.21 -13.35
CA ARG A 185 11.82 9.64 -13.69
C ARG A 185 10.56 10.26 -13.11
N TYR A 186 10.59 11.58 -12.88
CA TYR A 186 9.38 12.31 -12.58
C TYR A 186 8.57 12.53 -13.85
N CYS A 187 7.27 12.22 -13.78
CA CYS A 187 6.34 12.35 -14.88
C CYS A 187 5.02 12.95 -14.42
N LEU A 188 4.39 13.73 -15.30
CA LEU A 188 3.04 14.21 -15.15
C LEU A 188 2.11 13.29 -15.95
N THR A 189 1.13 12.71 -15.28
CA THR A 189 0.06 11.94 -15.91
C THR A 189 -1.09 12.88 -16.29
N LEU A 190 -1.33 13.02 -17.59
CA LEU A 190 -2.39 13.87 -18.12
C LEU A 190 -3.52 12.97 -18.68
N LEU A 191 -4.70 13.08 -18.09
CA LEU A 191 -5.90 12.41 -18.59
C LEU A 191 -6.24 12.95 -19.98
N THR A 192 -6.49 12.05 -20.93
CA THR A 192 -6.99 12.42 -22.26
C THR A 192 -8.49 12.15 -22.44
N GLU A 193 -9.17 11.73 -21.37
CA GLU A 193 -10.62 11.53 -21.38
C GLU A 193 -11.36 12.88 -21.31
N GLY A 194 -11.64 13.42 -22.49
CA GLY A 194 -12.29 14.70 -22.77
C GLY A 194 -12.22 14.93 -24.27
N GLU A 195 -13.04 15.82 -24.83
CA GLU A 195 -13.08 16.02 -26.29
C GLU A 195 -11.68 16.16 -26.92
N PRO A 196 -11.45 15.63 -28.14
CA PRO A 196 -10.13 15.59 -28.79
C PRO A 196 -9.44 16.96 -28.96
N TYR A 197 -10.12 18.06 -28.64
CA TYR A 197 -9.61 19.43 -28.65
C TYR A 197 -8.90 19.85 -27.34
N ASP A 198 -9.04 19.08 -26.26
CA ASP A 198 -8.41 19.36 -24.96
C ASP A 198 -7.24 18.42 -24.63
N GLU A 199 -6.82 17.54 -25.54
CA GLU A 199 -5.55 16.83 -25.38
C GLU A 199 -4.43 17.88 -25.26
N PRO A 200 -3.62 17.88 -24.18
CA PRO A 200 -2.47 18.75 -24.09
C PRO A 200 -1.51 18.39 -25.23
N THR A 201 -1.53 19.24 -26.26
CA THR A 201 -0.73 19.06 -27.47
C THR A 201 0.77 19.18 -27.19
N GLN A 202 1.13 19.78 -26.06
CA GLN A 202 2.51 19.96 -25.63
C GLN A 202 2.66 19.68 -24.14
N CYS A 203 3.71 18.94 -23.81
CA CYS A 203 4.14 18.80 -22.43
C CYS A 203 4.77 20.11 -21.93
N PRO A 204 4.69 20.40 -20.62
CA PRO A 204 5.40 21.54 -20.04
C PRO A 204 6.91 21.48 -20.33
N PRO A 205 7.61 22.62 -20.46
CA PRO A 205 9.04 22.64 -20.72
C PRO A 205 9.90 21.89 -19.68
N SER A 206 9.42 21.78 -18.44
CA SER A 206 10.07 21.01 -17.36
C SER A 206 9.92 19.50 -17.52
N TYR A 207 8.96 19.03 -18.31
CA TYR A 207 8.67 17.61 -18.56
C TYR A 207 8.55 17.34 -20.07
N PRO A 208 9.60 17.59 -20.86
CA PRO A 208 9.49 17.68 -22.32
C PRO A 208 9.24 16.34 -23.03
N GLU A 209 9.50 15.20 -22.38
CA GLU A 209 9.34 13.89 -23.00
C GLU A 209 7.87 13.44 -22.98
N ARG A 210 7.21 13.49 -24.13
CA ARG A 210 5.82 13.07 -24.30
C ARG A 210 5.73 11.60 -24.71
N SER A 211 4.98 10.81 -23.94
CA SER A 211 4.67 9.42 -24.27
C SER A 211 3.18 9.15 -24.17
N GLN A 212 2.62 8.45 -25.15
CA GLN A 212 1.24 7.99 -25.11
C GLN A 212 1.21 6.59 -24.52
N VAL A 213 0.37 6.39 -23.50
CA VAL A 213 0.26 5.13 -22.76
C VAL A 213 -1.21 4.78 -22.52
N PHE A 214 -1.45 3.56 -22.06
CA PHE A 214 -2.79 3.02 -21.87
C PHE A 214 -2.89 2.34 -20.51
N ARG A 215 -3.99 2.55 -19.78
CA ARG A 215 -4.16 2.04 -18.41
C ARG A 215 -4.63 0.58 -18.38
N TYR A 216 -5.33 0.13 -19.42
CA TYR A 216 -5.99 -1.17 -19.42
C TYR A 216 -5.63 -2.00 -20.65
N ILE A 217 -5.64 -3.31 -20.45
CA ILE A 217 -5.61 -4.31 -21.52
C ILE A 217 -7.00 -4.95 -21.54
N SER A 218 -7.80 -4.66 -22.56
CA SER A 218 -9.12 -5.28 -22.75
C SER A 218 -9.02 -6.55 -23.61
N GLY A 219 -10.14 -7.28 -23.73
CA GLY A 219 -10.21 -8.54 -24.47
C GLY A 219 -9.74 -9.78 -23.70
N CYS A 220 -9.34 -9.59 -22.44
CA CYS A 220 -8.97 -10.65 -21.50
C CYS A 220 -9.91 -10.61 -20.29
N ASP A 221 -10.27 -11.78 -19.75
CA ASP A 221 -10.97 -11.85 -18.47
C ASP A 221 -10.06 -11.30 -17.35
N PRO A 222 -10.58 -10.48 -16.43
CA PRO A 222 -9.78 -9.87 -15.37
C PRO A 222 -9.18 -10.94 -14.46
N CYS A 223 -7.93 -10.72 -14.02
CA CYS A 223 -7.31 -11.61 -13.04
C CYS A 223 -8.06 -11.53 -11.71
N ALA A 224 -8.35 -12.69 -11.14
CA ALA A 224 -8.95 -12.83 -9.83
C ALA A 224 -8.19 -13.87 -9.01
N CYS A 225 -8.13 -13.65 -7.70
CA CYS A 225 -7.53 -14.58 -6.77
C CYS A 225 -8.48 -14.82 -5.60
N THR A 226 -8.59 -16.07 -5.20
CA THR A 226 -9.37 -16.48 -4.04
C THR A 226 -8.45 -17.11 -3.01
N THR A 227 -8.49 -16.61 -1.77
CA THR A 227 -7.79 -17.24 -0.65
C THR A 227 -8.47 -18.56 -0.32
N VAL A 228 -7.75 -19.68 -0.53
CA VAL A 228 -8.25 -21.04 -0.24
C VAL A 228 -7.86 -21.46 1.16
N THR A 229 -6.68 -21.03 1.61
CA THR A 229 -6.21 -21.26 2.97
C THR A 229 -5.55 -19.98 3.47
N PRO A 230 -6.02 -19.39 4.57
CA PRO A 230 -5.37 -18.21 5.12
C PRO A 230 -4.00 -18.58 5.71
N PRO A 231 -3.05 -17.63 5.79
CA PRO A 231 -1.77 -17.84 6.47
C PRO A 231 -2.02 -17.96 7.98
N GLU A 232 -1.20 -18.73 8.70
CA GLU A 232 -1.21 -18.75 10.17
C GLU A 232 -0.11 -17.83 10.69
N CYS A 233 -0.51 -16.80 11.43
CA CYS A 233 0.36 -15.72 11.88
C CYS A 233 0.22 -15.49 13.38
N THR A 234 1.33 -15.14 14.02
CA THR A 234 1.32 -14.47 15.33
C THR A 234 1.88 -13.09 15.15
N VAL A 235 1.14 -12.08 15.61
CA VAL A 235 1.66 -10.70 15.66
C VAL A 235 1.88 -10.32 17.11
N SER A 236 3.10 -9.89 17.40
CA SER A 236 3.51 -9.40 18.71
C SER A 236 3.79 -7.91 18.63
N LEU A 237 3.29 -7.16 19.59
CA LEU A 237 3.54 -5.73 19.78
C LEU A 237 4.47 -5.56 20.99
N SER A 238 5.60 -4.90 20.77
CA SER A 238 6.55 -4.54 21.82
C SER A 238 6.44 -3.05 22.13
N ARG A 239 6.51 -2.72 23.42
CA ARG A 239 6.33 -1.37 23.94
C ARG A 239 7.57 -0.96 24.72
N TYR A 240 8.00 0.28 24.55
CA TYR A 240 9.27 0.77 25.08
C TYR A 240 9.07 2.08 25.83
N ARG A 241 9.91 2.28 26.85
CA ARG A 241 9.86 3.48 27.68
C ARG A 241 10.44 4.69 26.96
N ASP A 242 11.49 4.49 26.16
CA ASP A 242 12.13 5.51 25.34
C ASP A 242 11.58 5.53 23.91
N PRO A 243 11.58 6.70 23.23
CA PRO A 243 11.12 6.81 21.86
C PRO A 243 12.04 6.13 20.84
N GLU A 244 13.25 5.73 21.21
CA GLU A 244 14.19 5.01 20.34
C GLU A 244 14.05 3.48 20.42
N CYS A 245 13.09 2.96 21.18
CA CYS A 245 12.82 1.53 21.39
C CYS A 245 14.02 0.72 21.94
N ASN A 246 14.72 1.24 22.95
CA ASN A 246 15.85 0.54 23.59
C ASN A 246 15.52 -0.04 24.98
N ASP A 247 14.55 0.52 25.70
CA ASP A 247 14.12 0.15 27.05
C ASP A 247 12.76 -0.56 26.98
N LEU A 248 12.79 -1.86 26.70
CA LEU A 248 11.60 -2.70 26.56
C LEU A 248 10.81 -2.76 27.86
N ILE A 249 9.52 -2.41 27.79
CA ILE A 249 8.55 -2.55 28.87
C ILE A 249 7.94 -3.95 28.82
N SER A 250 7.36 -4.30 27.68
CA SER A 250 6.61 -5.55 27.50
C SER A 250 6.45 -5.89 26.01
N THR A 251 6.17 -7.17 25.75
CA THR A 251 5.76 -7.68 24.45
C THR A 251 4.48 -8.48 24.63
N ASP A 252 3.44 -8.11 23.89
CA ASP A 252 2.12 -8.74 23.97
C ASP A 252 1.77 -9.34 22.61
N THR A 253 1.16 -10.51 22.61
CA THR A 253 0.55 -11.06 21.39
C THR A 253 -0.79 -10.37 21.15
N VAL A 254 -0.92 -9.67 20.02
CA VAL A 254 -2.12 -8.90 19.68
C VAL A 254 -3.03 -9.59 18.68
N PHE A 255 -2.49 -10.55 17.91
CA PHE A 255 -3.26 -11.39 16.98
C PHE A 255 -2.85 -12.86 17.06
N GLU A 256 -3.84 -13.72 17.19
CA GLU A 256 -3.74 -15.18 17.04
C GLU A 256 -4.90 -15.69 16.17
N PRO A 257 -4.70 -16.76 15.38
CA PRO A 257 -5.77 -17.40 14.63
C PRO A 257 -6.84 -17.93 15.59
N ASP A 258 -8.12 -17.74 15.27
CA ASP A 258 -9.19 -18.41 16.02
C ASP A 258 -9.31 -19.90 15.64
N GLU A 259 -9.98 -20.69 16.48
CA GLU A 259 -10.17 -22.14 16.25
C GLU A 259 -10.95 -22.48 14.97
N GLY A 260 -11.58 -21.50 14.32
CA GLY A 260 -12.29 -21.65 13.05
C GLY A 260 -11.46 -21.25 11.82
N GLY A 261 -10.21 -20.81 12.00
CA GLY A 261 -9.42 -20.19 10.93
C GLY A 261 -10.04 -18.87 10.43
N HIS A 262 -11.03 -18.34 11.14
CA HIS A 262 -11.58 -17.03 10.90
C HIS A 262 -10.70 -16.03 11.64
N TRP A 263 -9.99 -15.22 10.88
CA TRP A 263 -9.39 -14.03 11.46
C TRP A 263 -10.56 -13.14 11.87
N ALA A 264 -10.84 -13.02 13.17
CA ALA A 264 -11.67 -11.91 13.61
C ALA A 264 -10.80 -10.66 13.45
N MET A 265 -10.76 -10.13 12.23
CA MET A 265 -9.98 -8.97 11.79
C MET A 265 -10.42 -7.66 12.48
N HIS A 266 -11.28 -7.78 13.50
CA HIS A 266 -11.79 -6.71 14.35
C HIS A 266 -11.47 -7.06 15.82
N GLY A 267 -10.19 -7.32 16.11
CA GLY A 267 -9.72 -7.57 17.47
C GLY A 267 -9.20 -6.28 18.09
N ARG A 268 -9.98 -5.68 19.01
CA ARG A 268 -9.46 -4.70 19.96
C ARG A 268 -8.79 -5.47 21.09
N THR A 269 -7.47 -5.41 21.23
CA THR A 269 -6.79 -6.11 22.33
C THR A 269 -6.52 -5.12 23.46
N CYS A 270 -6.97 -5.47 24.66
CA CYS A 270 -6.74 -4.68 25.86
C CYS A 270 -5.30 -4.89 26.31
N LEU A 271 -4.49 -3.83 26.29
CA LEU A 271 -3.11 -3.88 26.73
C LEU A 271 -2.98 -3.25 28.11
N GLU A 272 -2.31 -3.97 29.00
CA GLU A 272 -1.93 -3.43 30.30
C GLU A 272 -0.84 -2.39 30.11
N MET A 273 -1.12 -1.14 30.42
CA MET A 273 -0.14 -0.06 30.35
C MET A 273 0.72 -0.06 31.62
N PRO A 274 2.00 0.35 31.53
CA PRO A 274 2.85 0.41 32.70
C PRO A 274 2.24 1.34 33.77
N ALA A 275 2.23 0.88 35.02
CA ALA A 275 1.67 1.63 36.16
C ALA A 275 2.43 2.94 36.46
N GLU A 276 3.69 3.03 36.04
CA GLU A 276 4.54 4.22 36.16
C GLU A 276 5.29 4.48 34.85
N GLY A 277 5.44 5.75 34.49
CA GLY A 277 6.18 6.19 33.30
C GLY A 277 5.30 6.44 32.07
N THR A 278 5.91 6.38 30.90
CA THR A 278 5.28 6.67 29.61
C THR A 278 5.69 5.60 28.61
N VAL A 279 4.84 5.31 27.62
CA VAL A 279 5.26 4.55 26.43
C VAL A 279 5.78 5.56 25.42
N GLY A 280 7.09 5.56 25.19
CA GLY A 280 7.76 6.45 24.23
C GLY A 280 7.88 5.82 22.85
N GLY A 281 7.94 4.49 22.77
CA GLY A 281 8.17 3.77 21.51
C GLY A 281 7.36 2.48 21.42
N VAL A 282 7.05 2.07 20.20
CA VAL A 282 6.42 0.77 19.89
C VAL A 282 7.07 0.13 18.68
N SER A 283 7.22 -1.18 18.71
CA SER A 283 7.63 -1.98 17.56
C SER A 283 6.68 -3.17 17.46
N ALA A 284 6.58 -3.79 16.29
CA ALA A 284 5.82 -5.03 16.17
C ALA A 284 6.56 -6.04 15.30
N THR A 285 6.20 -7.31 15.44
CA THR A 285 6.73 -8.40 14.64
C THR A 285 5.61 -9.34 14.26
N ALA A 286 5.50 -9.65 12.98
CA ALA A 286 4.64 -10.72 12.48
C ALA A 286 5.48 -11.97 12.19
N VAL A 287 5.06 -13.12 12.70
CA VAL A 287 5.68 -14.42 12.45
C VAL A 287 4.69 -15.30 11.71
N THR A 288 5.06 -15.73 10.51
CA THR A 288 4.31 -16.73 9.72
C THR A 288 4.67 -18.13 10.19
N HIS A 289 3.71 -18.85 10.75
CA HIS A 289 3.85 -20.27 11.13
C HIS A 289 3.49 -21.21 9.98
N ARG A 290 2.51 -20.82 9.16
CA ARG A 290 2.07 -21.54 7.97
C ARG A 290 1.72 -20.57 6.87
N GLU A 291 2.28 -20.78 5.68
CA GLU A 291 1.90 -20.01 4.49
C GLU A 291 0.46 -20.33 4.11
N GLY A 292 -0.27 -19.31 3.67
CA GLY A 292 -1.58 -19.52 3.06
C GLY A 292 -1.45 -19.88 1.58
N ALA A 293 -2.60 -20.16 0.95
CA ALA A 293 -2.68 -20.59 -0.43
C ALA A 293 -3.79 -19.87 -1.18
N CYS A 294 -3.55 -19.66 -2.47
CA CYS A 294 -4.44 -18.98 -3.39
C CYS A 294 -4.83 -19.89 -4.56
N GLU A 295 -6.05 -19.73 -5.03
CA GLU A 295 -6.49 -20.18 -6.35
C GLU A 295 -6.59 -18.98 -7.28
N VAL A 296 -6.03 -19.14 -8.49
CA VAL A 296 -6.02 -18.13 -9.53
C VAL A 296 -7.15 -18.39 -10.53
N ALA A 297 -7.76 -17.31 -11.02
CA ALA A 297 -8.74 -17.32 -12.11
C ALA A 297 -8.53 -16.11 -13.04
N GLY A 298 -9.10 -16.18 -14.24
CA GLY A 298 -9.00 -15.12 -15.26
C GLY A 298 -7.78 -15.25 -16.16
N GLY A 299 -7.58 -14.23 -17.01
CA GLY A 299 -6.52 -14.21 -18.03
C GLY A 299 -6.87 -14.98 -19.29
N ASP A 300 -8.06 -15.56 -19.35
CA ASP A 300 -8.58 -16.21 -20.56
C ASP A 300 -8.93 -15.16 -21.62
N GLN A 301 -8.67 -15.51 -22.88
CA GLN A 301 -8.93 -14.62 -24.00
C GLN A 301 -10.41 -14.68 -24.41
N VAL A 302 -11.12 -13.56 -24.23
CA VAL A 302 -12.53 -13.40 -24.61
C VAL A 302 -12.71 -12.59 -25.90
N ALA A 303 -11.72 -11.78 -26.26
CA ALA A 303 -11.63 -11.07 -27.55
C ALA A 303 -10.16 -10.87 -27.96
N GLU A 304 -9.91 -10.22 -29.08
CA GLU A 304 -8.54 -9.81 -29.42
C GLU A 304 -8.06 -8.74 -28.42
N PRO A 305 -6.88 -8.88 -27.78
CA PRO A 305 -6.41 -7.91 -26.81
C PRO A 305 -6.25 -6.51 -27.40
N GLN A 306 -6.67 -5.49 -26.65
CA GLN A 306 -6.50 -4.08 -27.04
C GLN A 306 -6.02 -3.24 -25.87
N LEU A 307 -5.32 -2.14 -26.17
CA LEU A 307 -4.93 -1.16 -25.18
C LEU A 307 -6.02 -0.07 -25.05
N GLU A 308 -6.51 0.14 -23.82
CA GLU A 308 -7.62 1.04 -23.51
C GLU A 308 -7.26 2.01 -22.37
N GLY A 309 -8.09 3.04 -22.20
CA GLY A 309 -7.86 4.12 -21.21
C GLY A 309 -6.59 4.89 -21.55
N ARG A 310 -6.65 5.77 -22.55
CA ARG A 310 -5.49 6.50 -23.07
C ARG A 310 -5.06 7.60 -22.10
N TYR A 311 -3.76 7.70 -21.87
CA TYR A 311 -3.10 8.78 -21.11
C TYR A 311 -1.92 9.34 -21.88
N VAL A 312 -1.53 10.56 -21.52
CA VAL A 312 -0.25 11.15 -21.93
C VAL A 312 0.62 11.29 -20.68
N LEU A 313 1.81 10.70 -20.73
CA LEU A 313 2.87 10.95 -19.76
C LEU A 313 3.79 12.03 -20.30
N CYS A 314 4.01 13.07 -19.51
CA CYS A 314 5.02 14.09 -19.75
C CYS A 314 6.13 13.90 -18.72
N CYS A 315 7.30 13.42 -19.14
CA CYS A 315 8.39 13.07 -18.24
C CYS A 315 9.57 14.03 -18.35
N GLU A 316 10.38 14.08 -17.29
CA GLU A 316 11.71 14.68 -17.35
C GLU A 316 12.56 14.02 -18.44
N ALA A 317 13.49 14.80 -18.99
CA ALA A 317 14.44 14.30 -19.96
C ALA A 317 15.29 13.16 -19.37
N ALA A 318 15.64 12.18 -20.20
CA ALA A 318 16.53 11.10 -19.82
C ALA A 318 17.85 11.66 -19.24
N PRO A 319 18.37 11.10 -18.14
CA PRO A 319 19.69 11.47 -17.67
C PRO A 319 20.73 11.20 -18.78
N GLY A 320 21.36 12.26 -19.29
CA GLY A 320 22.39 12.19 -20.35
C GLY A 320 21.95 12.62 -21.76
N GLY A 321 20.79 13.26 -21.91
CA GLY A 321 20.37 13.94 -23.15
C GLY A 321 21.14 15.21 -23.48
#